data_AF-A0A5E5QLA7-F1
#
_entry.id   AF-A0A5E5QLA7-F1
#
_cell.length_a   1.000
_cell.length_b   1.000
_cell.length_c   1.000
_cell.angle_alpha   90.00
_cell.angle_beta   90.00
_cell.angle_gamma   90.00
#
_symmetry.space_group_name_H-M   'P 1'
#
loop_
_entity.id
_entity.type
_entity.pdbx_description
1 polymer ?
#
loop_
_entity_poly.entity_id
_entity_poly.type
_entity_poly.pdbx_seq_one_letter_code
_entity_poly.pdbx_strand_id
1 'polypeptide(L)'
;GKQLTLKTVYALEEALDELYLPYTFDISIFTQIDNDDLIKHILRVGKTFYLKENEKLKTESGAKNNSQLPKGWEVKKLGEVCEILDNLRKPITKKDRIDGDYPYYGAMGILSYIDDYIFDEQLVLIGEDGAKWFSGANSSFIVNGKFWVNNHAHVVRPNKNIIFDNWIVYFLNFSDLTEYITGMTVPKLNQGNLKNIQITVPPLSEQKRIVAILDRTFKAIDQAKTNAEQNLKNAKELFESYLNRIFEEKGDDWEEKTWGELIEIRSGRNQKEVLNPNGKYPVLGSAGKIMGYADKYICEKGTTVIGRKGTIDKPLFIETNFWNVDTAFGLIAGKSLTKEFLLYFCKSFNFKELDKGTTLPSLVKKDLITMSYPKSKEEQKCIVTQLNDLQTQTKKLETIYQHKINNLVELKKTILQKAFKGELQL
;
A
#
# COMPACT_ATOMS: atom_id res chain seq x y z
N GLY A 1 -13.22 8.88 20.66
CA GLY A 1 -13.99 8.16 21.69
C GLY A 1 -14.79 9.13 22.55
N LYS A 2 -15.65 8.64 23.46
CA LYS A 2 -16.72 9.32 24.24
C LYS A 2 -16.37 10.62 25.01
N GLN A 3 -15.19 11.20 24.82
CA GLN A 3 -14.70 12.45 25.42
C GLN A 3 -14.22 13.49 24.37
N LEU A 4 -14.48 13.28 23.07
CA LEU A 4 -14.10 14.27 22.05
C LEU A 4 -15.03 15.49 22.11
N THR A 5 -14.55 16.57 22.71
CA THR A 5 -15.17 17.90 22.64
C THR A 5 -14.51 18.73 21.53
N LEU A 6 -15.12 19.83 21.05
CA LEU A 6 -14.49 20.78 20.12
C LEU A 6 -13.12 21.29 20.64
N LYS A 7 -12.98 21.41 21.96
CA LYS A 7 -11.72 21.73 22.64
C LYS A 7 -10.69 20.60 22.54
N THR A 8 -11.14 19.34 22.57
CA THR A 8 -10.31 18.16 22.29
C THR A 8 -9.93 18.07 20.81
N VAL A 9 -10.79 18.52 19.90
CA VAL A 9 -10.51 18.60 18.46
C VAL A 9 -9.48 19.68 18.16
N TYR A 10 -9.56 20.87 18.76
CA TYR A 10 -8.54 21.91 18.64
C TYR A 10 -7.23 21.54 19.32
N ALA A 11 -7.26 20.89 20.49
CA ALA A 11 -6.05 20.35 21.11
C ALA A 11 -5.44 19.19 20.31
N LEU A 12 -6.26 18.40 19.60
CA LEU A 12 -5.79 17.42 18.63
C LEU A 12 -5.24 18.10 17.38
N GLU A 13 -5.81 19.22 16.92
CA GLU A 13 -5.32 20.01 15.78
C GLU A 13 -3.98 20.68 16.12
N GLU A 14 -3.82 21.21 17.33
CA GLU A 14 -2.57 21.77 17.87
C GLU A 14 -1.51 20.67 18.13
N ALA A 15 -1.92 19.51 18.65
CA ALA A 15 -1.06 18.33 18.76
C ALA A 15 -0.78 17.66 17.38
N LEU A 16 -1.64 17.87 16.39
CA LEU A 16 -1.48 17.45 15.00
C LEU A 16 -0.54 18.40 14.25
N ASP A 17 -0.58 19.70 14.56
CA ASP A 17 0.36 20.73 14.16
C ASP A 17 1.75 20.45 14.77
N GLU A 18 1.83 19.96 16.01
CA GLU A 18 3.05 19.41 16.62
C GLU A 18 3.48 18.03 16.04
N LEU A 19 2.55 17.29 15.40
CA LEU A 19 2.79 16.06 14.64
C LEU A 19 3.06 16.31 13.16
N TYR A 20 3.21 17.56 12.71
CA TYR A 20 3.92 17.82 11.47
C TYR A 20 5.32 17.27 11.66
N LEU A 21 5.52 16.00 11.33
CA LEU A 21 6.81 15.46 10.93
C LEU A 21 7.22 16.37 9.80
N PRO A 22 8.25 17.18 10.00
CA PRO A 22 8.69 18.00 8.92
C PRO A 22 9.39 17.01 7.94
N TYR A 23 9.80 17.53 6.81
CA TYR A 23 10.36 16.83 5.68
C TYR A 23 11.92 16.54 5.64
N THR A 24 12.75 16.45 6.70
CA THR A 24 14.22 16.09 6.60
C THR A 24 14.80 15.21 7.70
N PHE A 25 15.85 14.47 7.31
CA PHE A 25 16.80 13.82 8.20
C PHE A 25 18.23 14.00 7.69
N ASP A 26 19.14 14.46 8.55
CA ASP A 26 20.60 14.50 8.35
C ASP A 26 21.25 13.31 9.06
N ILE A 27 22.08 12.54 8.35
CA ILE A 27 22.69 11.30 8.83
C ILE A 27 24.06 11.56 9.48
N SER A 28 24.66 12.75 9.28
CA SER A 28 25.96 13.12 9.88
C SER A 28 25.89 13.36 11.39
N ILE A 29 24.69 13.36 11.96
CA ILE A 29 24.42 13.63 13.38
C ILE A 29 24.46 12.34 14.23
N PHE A 30 24.42 11.16 13.60
CA PHE A 30 24.38 9.87 14.31
C PHE A 30 25.69 9.41 14.94
N THR A 31 26.76 10.19 14.77
CA THR A 31 28.08 9.78 15.23
C THR A 31 28.62 10.55 16.42
N GLN A 32 27.84 11.49 16.99
CA GLN A 32 28.26 12.23 18.19
C GLN A 32 27.14 12.66 19.17
N ILE A 33 26.08 11.87 19.42
CA ILE A 33 25.05 12.29 20.40
C ILE A 33 24.82 11.27 21.50
N ASP A 34 25.12 11.70 22.73
CA ASP A 34 24.72 11.09 24.00
C ASP A 34 23.83 12.11 24.73
N ASN A 35 22.67 12.45 24.15
CA ASN A 35 21.74 13.46 24.68
C ASN A 35 20.27 13.11 24.36
N ASP A 36 19.54 12.72 25.40
CA ASP A 36 18.16 12.22 25.33
C ASP A 36 17.12 13.28 24.90
N ASP A 37 17.40 14.57 25.13
CA ASP A 37 16.51 15.65 24.69
C ASP A 37 16.59 15.89 23.19
N LEU A 38 17.74 15.58 22.57
CA LEU A 38 17.94 15.65 21.13
C LEU A 38 17.23 14.50 20.39
N ILE A 39 17.17 13.30 21.00
CA ILE A 39 16.38 12.16 20.48
C ILE A 39 14.88 12.45 20.51
N LYS A 40 14.36 13.08 21.57
CA LYS A 40 12.96 13.52 21.66
C LYS A 40 12.63 14.64 20.66
N HIS A 41 13.59 15.52 20.38
CA HIS A 41 13.43 16.59 19.39
C HIS A 41 13.41 16.05 17.94
N ILE A 42 14.27 15.07 17.63
CA ILE A 42 14.35 14.40 16.31
C ILE A 42 13.06 13.62 15.99
N LEU A 43 12.42 13.02 16.99
CA LEU A 43 11.11 12.37 16.84
C LEU A 43 9.95 13.36 16.59
N ARG A 44 10.17 14.67 16.81
CA ARG A 44 9.15 15.72 16.77
C ARG A 44 9.20 16.63 15.52
N VAL A 45 10.35 16.96 14.90
CA VAL A 45 10.45 18.19 14.04
C VAL A 45 11.40 18.30 12.79
N GLY A 46 11.99 17.30 12.12
CA GLY A 46 12.95 17.58 10.99
C GLY A 46 12.38 17.95 9.58
N LYS A 47 12.72 19.08 8.86
CA LYS A 47 12.12 19.68 7.57
C LYS A 47 12.97 19.74 6.24
N THR A 48 12.41 19.34 5.06
CA THR A 48 12.72 19.28 3.57
C THR A 48 14.15 19.23 2.95
N PHE A 49 14.49 18.17 2.18
CA PHE A 49 15.84 17.87 1.59
C PHE A 49 16.00 18.10 0.07
N TYR A 50 14.94 18.17 -0.74
CA TYR A 50 15.13 18.31 -2.20
C TYR A 50 13.92 18.93 -2.93
N LEU A 51 14.21 19.88 -3.81
CA LEU A 51 13.32 20.32 -4.89
C LEU A 51 13.61 19.45 -6.11
N LYS A 52 12.57 18.81 -6.65
CA LYS A 52 12.61 18.07 -7.92
C LYS A 52 13.22 18.98 -9.00
N GLU A 53 14.49 18.80 -9.36
CA GLU A 53 15.01 19.41 -10.57
C GLU A 53 14.24 18.82 -11.75
N ASN A 54 13.44 19.69 -12.38
CA ASN A 54 12.68 19.36 -13.58
C ASN A 54 13.61 18.84 -14.66
N GLU A 55 13.10 17.88 -15.44
CA GLU A 55 13.72 17.20 -16.57
C GLU A 55 14.27 18.15 -17.66
N LYS A 56 15.38 18.82 -17.39
CA LYS A 56 16.15 19.60 -18.38
C LYS A 56 17.66 19.41 -18.18
N LEU A 57 18.11 18.16 -18.13
CA LEU A 57 19.49 17.77 -18.45
C LEU A 57 19.47 16.46 -19.26
N LYS A 58 18.69 16.46 -20.36
CA LYS A 58 18.87 15.53 -21.49
C LYS A 58 19.51 16.28 -22.64
N THR A 59 20.67 16.86 -22.40
CA THR A 59 21.64 17.27 -23.43
C THR A 59 22.84 17.76 -22.66
N GLU A 60 23.80 16.87 -22.39
CA GLU A 60 25.23 17.13 -22.57
C GLU A 60 26.06 16.01 -21.92
N SER A 61 26.97 15.48 -22.72
CA SER A 61 28.15 14.70 -22.35
C SER A 61 27.94 13.30 -21.75
N GLY A 62 28.32 12.30 -22.55
CA GLY A 62 28.83 11.05 -22.04
C GLY A 62 30.08 11.33 -21.19
N ALA A 63 29.90 11.32 -19.87
CA ALA A 63 30.97 11.23 -18.90
C ALA A 63 30.66 10.06 -17.96
N LYS A 64 31.53 9.05 -17.99
CA LYS A 64 31.54 7.95 -17.03
C LYS A 64 31.68 8.54 -15.62
N ASN A 65 30.61 8.50 -14.82
CA ASN A 65 30.74 8.68 -13.37
C ASN A 65 31.41 7.43 -12.78
N ASN A 66 32.74 7.35 -12.89
CA ASN A 66 33.54 6.46 -12.06
C ASN A 66 33.54 7.03 -10.63
N SER A 67 32.56 6.66 -9.80
CA SER A 67 32.73 6.79 -8.35
C SER A 67 33.82 5.80 -7.95
N GLN A 68 35.02 6.30 -7.65
CA GLN A 68 36.11 5.46 -7.18
C GLN A 68 35.67 4.80 -5.86
N LEU A 69 35.70 3.47 -5.78
CA LEU A 69 35.32 2.74 -4.58
C LEU A 69 36.15 3.19 -3.37
N PRO A 70 35.60 3.13 -2.14
CA PRO A 70 36.36 3.48 -0.96
C PRO A 70 37.62 2.63 -0.82
N LYS A 71 38.63 3.16 -0.12
CA LYS A 71 39.89 2.46 0.10
C LYS A 71 39.65 1.09 0.75
N GLY A 72 40.20 0.04 0.13
CA GLY A 72 40.09 -1.35 0.60
C GLY A 72 38.84 -2.11 0.11
N TRP A 73 37.99 -1.48 -0.70
CA TRP A 73 36.88 -2.16 -1.37
C TRP A 73 37.35 -2.71 -2.72
N GLU A 74 37.01 -3.96 -2.99
CA GLU A 74 37.33 -4.65 -4.24
C GLU A 74 36.04 -5.02 -4.98
N VAL A 75 36.10 -5.15 -6.31
CA VAL A 75 35.03 -5.81 -7.08
C VAL A 75 35.51 -7.21 -7.41
N LYS A 76 34.72 -8.22 -7.05
CA LYS A 76 34.98 -9.62 -7.37
C LYS A 76 33.79 -10.24 -8.07
N LYS A 77 34.03 -11.35 -8.75
CA LYS A 77 32.95 -12.22 -9.23
C LYS A 77 32.46 -13.08 -8.08
N LEU A 78 31.16 -13.35 -8.01
CA LEU A 78 30.57 -14.18 -6.95
C LEU A 78 31.25 -15.56 -6.87
N GLY A 79 31.63 -16.14 -8.01
CA GLY A 79 32.34 -17.43 -8.06
C GLY A 79 33.79 -17.40 -7.53
N GLU A 80 34.38 -16.23 -7.30
CA GLU A 80 35.72 -16.08 -6.70
C GLU A 80 35.66 -16.04 -5.16
N VAL A 81 34.50 -15.72 -4.60
CA VAL A 81 34.29 -15.53 -3.16
C VAL A 81 33.36 -16.59 -2.54
N CYS A 82 32.77 -17.46 -3.37
CA CYS A 82 31.86 -18.51 -2.96
C CYS A 82 32.13 -19.82 -3.71
N GLU A 83 31.87 -20.94 -3.04
CA GLU A 83 31.75 -22.25 -3.65
C GLU A 83 30.28 -22.53 -4.01
N ILE A 84 30.03 -23.10 -5.19
CA ILE A 84 28.68 -23.42 -5.67
C ILE A 84 28.45 -24.95 -5.58
N LEU A 85 27.45 -25.36 -4.80
CA LEU A 85 27.19 -26.75 -4.42
C LEU A 85 26.00 -27.36 -5.17
N ASP A 86 25.65 -26.79 -6.32
CA ASP A 86 24.49 -27.22 -7.11
C ASP A 86 24.54 -28.70 -7.51
N ASN A 87 25.73 -29.29 -7.57
CA ASN A 87 25.96 -30.71 -7.86
C ASN A 87 25.51 -31.65 -6.73
N LEU A 88 25.31 -31.15 -5.51
CA LEU A 88 24.84 -31.91 -4.36
C LEU A 88 23.30 -31.93 -4.23
N ARG A 89 22.60 -31.10 -5.01
CA ARG A 89 21.13 -31.00 -5.02
C ARG A 89 20.50 -32.29 -5.53
N LYS A 90 19.39 -32.70 -4.92
CA LYS A 90 18.65 -33.92 -5.30
C LYS A 90 17.15 -33.63 -5.37
N PRO A 91 16.58 -33.25 -6.53
CA PRO A 91 15.16 -32.90 -6.59
C PRO A 91 14.26 -34.09 -6.26
N ILE A 92 13.25 -33.90 -5.39
CA ILE A 92 12.23 -34.90 -5.06
C ILE A 92 10.88 -34.44 -5.61
N THR A 93 10.22 -35.30 -6.40
CA THR A 93 8.89 -35.00 -6.95
C THR A 93 7.87 -34.94 -5.82
N LYS A 94 6.78 -34.18 -6.00
CA LYS A 94 5.76 -34.03 -4.93
C LYS A 94 5.18 -35.37 -4.46
N LYS A 95 5.13 -36.38 -5.32
CA LYS A 95 4.57 -37.71 -5.00
C LYS A 95 5.52 -38.58 -4.17
N ASP A 96 6.82 -38.34 -4.27
CA ASP A 96 7.86 -39.15 -3.63
C ASP A 96 8.37 -38.51 -2.33
N ARG A 97 7.84 -37.35 -1.94
CA ARG A 97 8.16 -36.71 -0.66
C ARG A 97 7.50 -37.49 0.46
N ILE A 98 8.30 -37.88 1.43
CA ILE A 98 7.84 -38.45 2.70
C ILE A 98 7.85 -37.31 3.70
N ASP A 99 6.72 -37.09 4.39
CA ASP A 99 6.60 -36.04 5.38
C ASP A 99 7.55 -36.27 6.56
N GLY A 100 8.17 -35.20 7.04
CA GLY A 100 9.06 -35.22 8.20
C GLY A 100 9.38 -33.81 8.67
N ASP A 101 10.48 -33.66 9.41
CA ASP A 101 10.79 -32.41 10.13
C ASP A 101 11.77 -31.48 9.39
N TYR A 102 12.39 -31.92 8.29
CA TYR A 102 13.43 -31.16 7.61
C TYR A 102 12.88 -30.31 6.46
N PRO A 103 13.20 -29.00 6.38
CA PRO A 103 12.69 -28.15 5.32
C PRO A 103 13.24 -28.54 3.94
N TYR A 104 12.33 -28.66 2.96
CA TYR A 104 12.63 -28.85 1.55
C TYR A 104 12.48 -27.51 0.80
N TYR A 105 13.60 -26.90 0.43
CA TYR A 105 13.66 -25.57 -0.18
C TYR A 105 13.51 -25.59 -1.70
N GLY A 106 12.89 -24.54 -2.23
CA GLY A 106 12.88 -24.15 -3.65
C GLY A 106 13.40 -22.73 -3.83
N ALA A 107 13.16 -22.16 -5.01
CA ALA A 107 13.71 -20.86 -5.43
C ALA A 107 13.38 -19.67 -4.51
N MET A 108 12.24 -19.74 -3.81
CA MET A 108 11.70 -18.62 -3.02
C MET A 108 11.47 -18.96 -1.54
N GLY A 109 11.99 -20.09 -1.05
CA GLY A 109 11.83 -20.52 0.34
C GLY A 109 11.40 -21.98 0.48
N ILE A 110 10.83 -22.32 1.63
CA ILE A 110 10.40 -23.68 1.98
C ILE A 110 9.17 -24.07 1.15
N LEU A 111 9.23 -25.23 0.50
CA LEU A 111 8.12 -25.80 -0.27
C LEU A 111 7.31 -26.84 0.52
N SER A 112 7.98 -27.61 1.38
CA SER A 112 7.40 -28.64 2.26
C SER A 112 8.42 -29.03 3.33
N TYR A 113 8.06 -29.95 4.23
CA TYR A 113 8.99 -30.60 5.15
C TYR A 113 9.06 -32.09 4.82
N ILE A 114 10.24 -32.70 4.96
CA ILE A 114 10.53 -34.08 4.59
C ILE A 114 11.35 -34.80 5.68
N ASP A 115 11.42 -36.12 5.59
CA ASP A 115 12.04 -37.00 6.60
C ASP A 115 13.58 -37.12 6.51
N ASP A 116 14.21 -36.54 5.48
CA ASP A 116 15.66 -36.59 5.28
C ASP A 116 16.27 -35.22 4.90
N TYR A 117 17.60 -35.11 4.91
CA TYR A 117 18.34 -33.88 4.59
C TYR A 117 19.64 -34.17 3.81
N ILE A 118 20.11 -33.19 3.05
CA ILE A 118 21.39 -33.29 2.30
C ILE A 118 22.46 -32.29 2.77
N PHE A 119 22.06 -31.28 3.55
CA PHE A 119 22.97 -30.30 4.16
C PHE A 119 22.69 -30.18 5.65
N ASP A 120 23.73 -29.95 6.45
CA ASP A 120 23.66 -29.63 7.88
C ASP A 120 24.69 -28.55 8.21
N GLU A 121 24.51 -27.35 7.63
CA GLU A 121 25.41 -26.21 7.80
C GLU A 121 24.69 -24.91 7.41
N GLN A 122 25.35 -23.75 7.61
CA GLN A 122 24.81 -22.46 7.15
C GLN A 122 25.22 -22.16 5.70
N LEU A 123 24.24 -22.02 4.81
CA LEU A 123 24.43 -21.75 3.38
C LEU A 123 23.54 -20.59 2.91
N VAL A 124 23.85 -20.06 1.73
CA VAL A 124 23.01 -19.08 1.04
C VAL A 124 22.32 -19.77 -0.12
N LEU A 125 20.98 -19.67 -0.18
CA LEU A 125 20.21 -20.11 -1.33
C LEU A 125 19.88 -18.92 -2.23
N ILE A 126 19.94 -19.12 -3.55
CA ILE A 126 19.64 -18.10 -4.56
C ILE A 126 18.74 -18.72 -5.62
N GLY A 127 17.62 -18.09 -5.97
CA GLY A 127 16.69 -18.62 -6.96
C GLY A 127 17.32 -18.79 -8.35
N GLU A 128 17.29 -20.02 -8.88
CA GLU A 128 17.80 -20.38 -10.22
C GLU A 128 16.72 -20.15 -11.28
N ASP A 129 15.49 -20.64 -11.05
CA ASP A 129 14.32 -20.37 -11.88
C ASP A 129 13.06 -20.19 -11.01
N GLY A 130 12.05 -19.48 -11.52
CA GLY A 130 10.82 -19.17 -10.76
C GLY A 130 10.97 -18.08 -9.68
N ALA A 131 12.16 -17.51 -9.51
CA ALA A 131 12.39 -16.33 -8.67
C ALA A 131 12.14 -15.02 -9.43
N LYS A 132 12.28 -13.90 -8.72
CA LYS A 132 12.26 -12.53 -9.28
C LYS A 132 13.64 -11.93 -9.09
N TRP A 133 14.20 -11.32 -10.13
CA TRP A 133 15.60 -10.85 -10.14
C TRP A 133 15.76 -9.34 -10.31
N PHE A 134 14.68 -8.57 -10.28
CA PHE A 134 14.75 -7.11 -10.27
C PHE A 134 15.17 -6.58 -8.88
N SER A 135 15.68 -5.36 -8.84
CA SER A 135 16.12 -4.70 -7.59
C SER A 135 15.03 -4.70 -6.51
N GLY A 136 15.38 -5.19 -5.31
CA GLY A 136 14.47 -5.32 -4.17
C GLY A 136 13.70 -6.63 -4.12
N ALA A 137 13.95 -7.57 -5.02
CA ALA A 137 13.38 -8.90 -4.96
C ALA A 137 14.14 -9.78 -3.95
N ASN A 138 13.41 -10.54 -3.13
CA ASN A 138 13.98 -11.51 -2.19
C ASN A 138 14.36 -12.82 -2.91
N SER A 139 15.33 -12.72 -3.81
CA SER A 139 15.82 -13.85 -4.61
C SER A 139 16.87 -14.71 -3.89
N SER A 140 17.41 -14.20 -2.78
CA SER A 140 18.43 -14.87 -1.98
C SER A 140 18.12 -14.81 -0.49
N PHE A 141 18.49 -15.85 0.25
CA PHE A 141 18.27 -15.96 1.70
C PHE A 141 19.23 -16.97 2.34
N ILE A 142 19.47 -16.79 3.64
CA ILE A 142 20.32 -17.70 4.44
C ILE A 142 19.46 -18.86 4.95
N VAL A 143 20.03 -20.06 4.91
CA VAL A 143 19.49 -21.27 5.53
C VAL A 143 20.52 -21.85 6.49
N ASN A 144 20.07 -22.48 7.57
CA ASN A 144 20.95 -23.03 8.59
C ASN A 144 20.39 -24.34 9.17
N GLY A 145 21.29 -25.26 9.52
CA GLY A 145 20.96 -26.58 10.08
C GLY A 145 20.64 -27.60 8.99
N LYS A 146 19.83 -28.60 9.34
CA LYS A 146 19.47 -29.73 8.47
C LYS A 146 18.41 -29.34 7.46
N PHE A 147 18.71 -29.43 6.18
CA PHE A 147 17.75 -29.15 5.12
C PHE A 147 18.02 -29.89 3.81
N TRP A 148 17.02 -29.85 2.93
CA TRP A 148 17.09 -30.35 1.57
C TRP A 148 16.71 -29.26 0.58
N VAL A 149 17.24 -29.29 -0.65
CA VAL A 149 16.95 -28.28 -1.67
C VAL A 149 16.68 -28.88 -3.05
N ASN A 150 15.72 -28.27 -3.75
CA ASN A 150 15.33 -28.60 -5.11
C ASN A 150 16.32 -28.01 -6.16
N ASN A 151 16.19 -28.40 -7.43
CA ASN A 151 16.97 -27.88 -8.55
C ASN A 151 16.66 -26.41 -8.93
N HIS A 152 15.59 -25.82 -8.39
CA HIS A 152 15.18 -24.44 -8.68
C HIS A 152 15.90 -23.38 -7.81
N ALA A 153 16.78 -23.80 -6.90
CA ALA A 153 17.59 -22.89 -6.09
C ALA A 153 19.06 -23.30 -6.13
N HIS A 154 19.94 -22.34 -6.41
CA HIS A 154 21.37 -22.50 -6.24
C HIS A 154 21.73 -22.63 -4.77
N VAL A 155 22.75 -23.46 -4.50
CA VAL A 155 23.30 -23.64 -3.16
C VAL A 155 24.70 -23.05 -3.13
N VAL A 156 24.90 -22.02 -2.31
CA VAL A 156 26.14 -21.24 -2.28
C VAL A 156 26.75 -21.28 -0.88
N ARG A 157 28.02 -21.69 -0.80
CA ARG A 157 28.84 -21.67 0.41
C ARG A 157 29.82 -20.48 0.34
N PRO A 158 29.61 -19.42 1.13
CA PRO A 158 30.51 -18.28 1.15
C PRO A 158 31.89 -18.63 1.73
N ASN A 159 32.98 -18.12 1.13
CA ASN A 159 34.30 -18.18 1.75
C ASN A 159 34.37 -17.17 2.90
N LYS A 160 34.28 -17.68 4.14
CA LYS A 160 34.17 -16.88 5.37
C LYS A 160 35.37 -15.98 5.64
N ASN A 161 36.51 -16.20 4.97
CA ASN A 161 37.69 -15.35 5.06
C ASN A 161 37.61 -14.11 4.16
N ILE A 162 36.64 -14.07 3.23
CA ILE A 162 36.52 -13.01 2.22
C ILE A 162 35.18 -12.30 2.33
N ILE A 163 34.09 -13.05 2.52
CA ILE A 163 32.74 -12.49 2.41
C ILE A 163 31.80 -13.02 3.49
N PHE A 164 30.97 -12.12 4.01
CA PHE A 164 29.96 -12.40 5.02
C PHE A 164 28.62 -12.76 4.36
N ASP A 165 27.94 -13.79 4.86
CA ASP A 165 26.71 -14.34 4.26
C ASP A 165 25.61 -13.29 4.07
N ASN A 166 25.33 -12.50 5.10
CA ASN A 166 24.32 -11.45 5.03
C ASN A 166 24.70 -10.36 4.02
N TRP A 167 25.99 -10.11 3.80
CA TRP A 167 26.43 -9.16 2.78
C TRP A 167 26.01 -9.62 1.38
N ILE A 168 26.20 -10.89 1.06
CA ILE A 168 25.74 -11.49 -0.20
C ILE A 168 24.22 -11.34 -0.34
N VAL A 169 23.46 -11.69 0.70
CA VAL A 169 22.00 -11.62 0.65
C VAL A 169 21.51 -10.18 0.45
N TYR A 170 22.04 -9.23 1.20
CA TYR A 170 21.69 -7.82 1.04
C TYR A 170 22.08 -7.31 -0.35
N PHE A 171 23.27 -7.66 -0.84
CA PHE A 171 23.78 -7.21 -2.15
C PHE A 171 22.95 -7.75 -3.31
N LEU A 172 22.66 -9.05 -3.31
CA LEU A 172 21.91 -9.71 -4.37
C LEU A 172 20.44 -9.28 -4.38
N ASN A 173 19.81 -9.14 -3.21
CA ASN A 173 18.41 -8.71 -3.14
C ASN A 173 18.25 -7.22 -3.46
N PHE A 174 19.30 -6.41 -3.32
CA PHE A 174 19.29 -5.01 -3.73
C PHE A 174 19.59 -4.83 -5.22
N SER A 175 20.53 -5.59 -5.77
CA SER A 175 20.97 -5.47 -7.16
C SER A 175 19.87 -5.80 -8.15
N ASP A 176 19.89 -5.15 -9.32
CA ASP A 176 19.12 -5.62 -10.46
C ASP A 176 19.93 -6.71 -11.18
N LEU A 177 19.48 -7.95 -11.05
CA LEU A 177 20.16 -9.12 -11.61
C LEU A 177 19.59 -9.51 -12.99
N THR A 178 18.66 -8.71 -13.55
CA THR A 178 17.96 -9.03 -14.81
C THR A 178 18.92 -9.24 -15.98
N GLU A 179 20.08 -8.55 -15.99
CA GLU A 179 21.11 -8.71 -17.02
C GLU A 179 21.78 -10.10 -17.03
N TYR A 180 21.73 -10.81 -15.91
CA TYR A 180 22.29 -12.17 -15.75
C TYR A 180 21.26 -13.25 -16.10
N ILE A 181 20.02 -12.89 -16.44
CA ILE A 181 18.93 -13.83 -16.68
C ILE A 181 18.88 -14.23 -18.15
N THR A 182 18.72 -15.53 -18.37
CA THR A 182 18.67 -16.16 -19.70
C THR A 182 17.37 -16.95 -19.87
N GLY A 183 17.01 -17.25 -21.12
CA GLY A 183 15.82 -18.04 -21.45
C GLY A 183 14.59 -17.18 -21.75
N MET A 184 14.02 -17.33 -22.96
CA MET A 184 12.87 -16.55 -23.41
C MET A 184 11.53 -17.05 -22.84
N THR A 185 11.39 -18.36 -22.65
CA THR A 185 10.13 -18.99 -22.20
C THR A 185 10.11 -19.26 -20.69
N VAL A 186 11.26 -19.60 -20.12
CA VAL A 186 11.45 -19.76 -18.66
C VAL A 186 12.71 -18.98 -18.29
N PRO A 187 12.55 -17.75 -17.73
CA PRO A 187 13.66 -16.96 -17.27
C PRO A 187 14.43 -17.68 -16.18
N LYS A 188 15.76 -17.70 -16.30
CA LYS A 188 16.65 -18.49 -15.47
C LYS A 188 17.98 -17.79 -15.24
N LEU A 189 18.40 -17.70 -13.98
CA LEU A 189 19.78 -17.41 -13.60
C LEU A 189 20.54 -18.73 -13.65
N ASN A 190 21.34 -18.98 -14.69
CA ASN A 190 22.13 -20.22 -14.75
C ASN A 190 23.40 -20.09 -13.89
N GLN A 191 24.01 -21.22 -13.52
CA GLN A 191 25.20 -21.24 -12.67
C GLN A 191 26.38 -20.42 -13.25
N GLY A 192 26.57 -20.43 -14.57
CA GLY A 192 27.64 -19.66 -15.22
C GLY A 192 27.45 -18.16 -15.04
N ASN A 193 26.22 -17.68 -15.20
CA ASN A 193 25.87 -16.29 -14.99
C ASN A 193 25.92 -15.92 -13.51
N LEU A 194 25.43 -16.78 -12.61
CA LEU A 194 25.54 -16.61 -11.16
C LEU A 194 27.00 -16.36 -10.75
N LYS A 195 27.93 -17.19 -11.22
CA LYS A 195 29.36 -17.05 -10.94
C LYS A 195 29.93 -15.72 -11.42
N ASN A 196 29.38 -15.15 -12.49
CA ASN A 196 29.86 -13.90 -13.11
C ASN A 196 29.25 -12.63 -12.52
N ILE A 197 28.28 -12.73 -11.60
CA ILE A 197 27.72 -11.55 -10.91
C ILE A 197 28.87 -10.78 -10.23
N GLN A 198 28.98 -9.50 -10.55
CA GLN A 198 29.96 -8.62 -9.91
C GLN A 198 29.45 -8.16 -8.54
N ILE A 199 30.25 -8.38 -7.51
CA ILE A 199 29.95 -8.00 -6.13
C ILE A 199 31.04 -7.10 -5.57
N THR A 200 30.62 -6.05 -4.87
CA THR A 200 31.55 -5.22 -4.08
C THR A 200 31.90 -5.94 -2.79
N VAL A 201 33.19 -6.00 -2.47
CA VAL A 201 33.74 -6.75 -1.34
C VAL A 201 34.57 -5.77 -0.49
N PRO A 202 33.95 -5.11 0.52
CA PRO A 202 34.67 -4.38 1.56
C PRO A 202 35.52 -5.33 2.42
N PRO A 203 36.40 -4.80 3.30
CA PRO A 203 36.98 -5.60 4.37
C PRO A 203 35.89 -6.28 5.23
N LEU A 204 36.14 -7.50 5.73
CA LEU A 204 35.16 -8.28 6.48
C LEU A 204 34.55 -7.54 7.69
N SER A 205 35.37 -6.77 8.42
CA SER A 205 34.90 -5.95 9.53
C SER A 205 33.88 -4.90 9.09
N GLU A 206 34.11 -4.31 7.91
CA GLU A 206 33.24 -3.30 7.32
C GLU A 206 31.94 -3.91 6.79
N GLN A 207 32.01 -5.08 6.16
CA GLN A 207 30.80 -5.84 5.76
C GLN A 207 29.89 -6.10 6.98
N LYS A 208 30.45 -6.62 8.07
CA LYS A 208 29.71 -6.88 9.32
C LYS A 208 29.12 -5.61 9.92
N ARG A 209 29.89 -4.52 9.94
CA ARG A 209 29.44 -3.21 10.43
C ARG A 209 28.24 -2.69 9.64
N ILE A 210 28.35 -2.66 8.31
CA ILE A 210 27.27 -2.19 7.43
C ILE A 210 26.04 -3.09 7.56
N VAL A 211 26.20 -4.41 7.57
CA VAL A 211 25.07 -5.34 7.77
C VAL A 211 24.37 -5.07 9.10
N ALA A 212 25.10 -4.86 10.20
CA ALA A 212 24.48 -4.55 11.49
C ALA A 212 23.66 -3.25 11.46
N ILE A 213 24.13 -2.23 10.72
CA ILE A 213 23.38 -0.99 10.48
C ILE A 213 22.13 -1.27 9.65
N LEU A 214 22.25 -2.04 8.56
CA LEU A 214 21.12 -2.40 7.70
C LEU A 214 20.06 -3.17 8.49
N ASP A 215 20.44 -4.21 9.24
CA ASP A 215 19.53 -5.02 10.06
C ASP A 215 18.76 -4.16 11.06
N ARG A 216 19.47 -3.31 11.82
CA ARG A 216 18.85 -2.41 12.81
C ARG A 216 17.91 -1.42 12.13
N THR A 217 18.36 -0.80 11.05
CA THR A 217 17.61 0.27 10.37
C THR A 217 16.39 -0.28 9.66
N PHE A 218 16.49 -1.44 9.01
CA PHE A 218 15.37 -2.05 8.31
C PHE A 218 14.35 -2.61 9.26
N LYS A 219 14.76 -3.18 10.40
CA LYS A 219 13.82 -3.55 11.47
C LYS A 219 13.01 -2.34 11.93
N ALA A 220 13.65 -1.19 12.11
CA ALA A 220 12.96 0.05 12.50
C ALA A 220 12.03 0.57 11.39
N ILE A 221 12.47 0.55 10.12
CA ILE A 221 11.67 0.97 8.97
C ILE A 221 10.45 0.07 8.78
N ASP A 222 10.63 -1.25 8.86
CA ASP A 222 9.56 -2.23 8.70
C ASP A 222 8.53 -2.07 9.83
N GLN A 223 8.95 -1.86 11.08
CA GLN A 223 8.05 -1.54 12.19
C GLN A 223 7.30 -0.21 11.97
N ALA A 224 7.98 0.84 11.51
CA ALA A 224 7.37 2.13 11.22
C ALA A 224 6.33 2.02 10.09
N LYS A 225 6.59 1.18 9.08
CA LYS A 225 5.68 0.91 7.98
C LYS A 225 4.44 0.15 8.46
N THR A 226 4.60 -0.90 9.27
CA THR A 226 3.47 -1.63 9.88
C THR A 226 2.60 -0.69 10.73
N ASN A 227 3.21 0.18 11.54
CA ASN A 227 2.47 1.16 12.33
C ASN A 227 1.70 2.16 11.44
N ALA A 228 2.32 2.64 10.35
CA ALA A 228 1.67 3.56 9.41
C ALA A 228 0.50 2.88 8.65
N GLU A 229 0.65 1.62 8.26
CA GLU A 229 -0.42 0.82 7.63
C GLU A 229 -1.59 0.60 8.60
N GLN A 230 -1.31 0.30 9.86
CA GLN A 230 -2.35 0.17 10.89
C GLN A 230 -3.07 1.51 11.13
N ASN A 231 -2.34 2.63 11.19
CA ASN A 231 -2.95 3.94 11.37
C ASN A 231 -3.78 4.38 10.15
N LEU A 232 -3.35 4.03 8.94
CA LEU A 232 -4.14 4.23 7.71
C LEU A 232 -5.46 3.48 7.78
N LYS A 233 -5.44 2.22 8.24
CA LYS A 233 -6.64 1.43 8.47
C LYS A 233 -7.55 2.07 9.53
N ASN A 234 -6.99 2.46 10.67
CA ASN A 234 -7.74 3.10 11.76
C ASN A 234 -8.40 4.42 11.30
N ALA A 235 -7.72 5.21 10.46
CA ALA A 235 -8.27 6.48 9.94
C ALA A 235 -9.52 6.25 9.07
N LYS A 236 -9.53 5.18 8.27
CA LYS A 236 -10.70 4.77 7.46
C LYS A 236 -11.84 4.31 8.35
N GLU A 237 -11.54 3.41 9.28
CA GLU A 237 -12.53 2.85 10.22
C GLU A 237 -13.14 3.93 11.14
N LEU A 238 -12.38 4.98 11.50
CA LEU A 238 -12.88 6.07 12.34
C LEU A 238 -14.08 6.79 11.69
N PHE A 239 -14.00 7.10 10.39
CA PHE A 239 -15.09 7.76 9.68
C PHE A 239 -16.31 6.84 9.60
N GLU A 240 -16.11 5.58 9.21
CA GLU A 240 -17.19 4.59 9.08
C GLU A 240 -17.89 4.33 10.42
N SER A 241 -17.11 4.18 11.50
CA SER A 241 -17.65 3.97 12.85
C SER A 241 -18.45 5.18 13.34
N TYR A 242 -17.94 6.40 13.13
CA TYR A 242 -18.66 7.61 13.55
C TYR A 242 -19.95 7.80 12.74
N LEU A 243 -19.90 7.52 11.42
CA LEU A 243 -21.04 7.56 10.53
C LEU A 243 -22.14 6.59 11.00
N ASN A 244 -21.80 5.31 11.19
CA ASN A 244 -22.77 4.30 11.62
C ASN A 244 -23.36 4.66 12.98
N ARG A 245 -22.52 5.11 13.92
CA ARG A 245 -22.97 5.52 15.25
C ARG A 245 -24.02 6.62 15.21
N ILE A 246 -23.90 7.63 14.34
CA ILE A 246 -24.92 8.69 14.20
C ILE A 246 -26.28 8.12 13.80
N PHE A 247 -26.30 7.11 12.93
CA PHE A 247 -27.54 6.53 12.43
C PHE A 247 -28.08 5.39 13.31
N GLU A 248 -27.25 4.81 14.18
CA GLU A 248 -27.65 3.83 15.21
C GLU A 248 -28.11 4.50 16.52
N GLU A 249 -27.35 5.47 17.02
CA GLU A 249 -27.63 6.25 18.24
C GLU A 249 -28.51 7.46 17.89
N LYS A 250 -29.79 7.18 17.60
CA LYS A 250 -30.82 8.18 17.27
C LYS A 250 -30.95 9.23 18.39
N GLY A 251 -31.13 10.50 18.02
CA GLY A 251 -31.40 11.59 18.97
C GLY A 251 -32.86 11.64 19.45
N ASP A 252 -33.11 12.37 20.54
CA ASP A 252 -34.43 12.43 21.19
C ASP A 252 -35.55 13.02 20.29
N ASP A 253 -35.21 13.91 19.35
CA ASP A 253 -36.17 14.51 18.38
C ASP A 253 -36.12 13.85 16.99
N TRP A 254 -35.60 12.63 16.91
CA TRP A 254 -35.62 11.88 15.65
C TRP A 254 -37.00 11.27 15.41
N GLU A 255 -37.43 11.28 14.15
CA GLU A 255 -38.63 10.60 13.67
C GLU A 255 -38.24 9.44 12.76
N GLU A 256 -39.03 8.37 12.75
CA GLU A 256 -38.88 7.28 11.81
C GLU A 256 -40.01 7.32 10.79
N LYS A 257 -39.68 7.33 9.50
CA LYS A 257 -40.64 7.29 8.38
C LYS A 257 -40.16 6.35 7.28
N THR A 258 -41.07 5.95 6.41
CA THR A 258 -40.73 5.12 5.25
C THR A 258 -39.98 5.95 4.21
N TRP A 259 -39.14 5.30 3.40
CA TRP A 259 -38.51 5.97 2.26
C TRP A 259 -39.57 6.47 1.26
N GLY A 260 -40.72 5.80 1.20
CA GLY A 260 -41.88 6.22 0.42
C GLY A 260 -42.31 7.66 0.66
N GLU A 261 -42.25 8.08 1.93
CA GLU A 261 -42.64 9.41 2.41
C GLU A 261 -41.48 10.42 2.34
N LEU A 262 -40.24 9.96 2.48
CA LEU A 262 -39.07 10.82 2.63
C LEU A 262 -38.26 11.03 1.35
N ILE A 263 -38.33 10.12 0.39
CA ILE A 263 -37.44 10.06 -0.78
C ILE A 263 -38.25 9.81 -2.06
N GLU A 264 -37.97 10.59 -3.10
CA GLU A 264 -38.37 10.27 -4.47
C GLU A 264 -37.26 9.46 -5.14
N ILE A 265 -37.59 8.25 -5.61
CA ILE A 265 -36.67 7.38 -6.31
C ILE A 265 -36.92 7.50 -7.82
N ARG A 266 -35.91 7.97 -8.56
CA ARG A 266 -35.92 8.01 -10.03
C ARG A 266 -35.09 6.89 -10.62
N SER A 267 -35.77 5.98 -11.32
CA SER A 267 -35.10 4.99 -12.17
C SER A 267 -34.41 5.68 -13.34
N GLY A 268 -33.16 5.32 -13.61
CA GLY A 268 -32.49 5.79 -14.81
C GLY A 268 -33.07 5.19 -16.09
N ARG A 269 -32.66 5.75 -17.23
CA ARG A 269 -33.17 5.41 -18.57
C ARG A 269 -32.01 5.18 -19.54
N ASN A 270 -32.28 4.42 -20.60
CA ASN A 270 -31.30 4.12 -21.63
C ASN A 270 -30.67 5.40 -22.19
N GLN A 271 -29.34 5.47 -22.16
CA GLN A 271 -28.57 6.62 -22.60
C GLN A 271 -28.45 6.76 -24.12
N LYS A 272 -28.57 5.67 -24.89
CA LYS A 272 -28.26 5.68 -26.32
C LYS A 272 -29.14 6.66 -27.11
N GLU A 273 -30.35 6.91 -26.63
CA GLU A 273 -31.34 7.78 -27.29
C GLU A 273 -31.17 9.27 -26.98
N VAL A 274 -30.29 9.63 -26.03
CA VAL A 274 -30.15 11.01 -25.55
C VAL A 274 -28.74 11.57 -25.64
N LEU A 275 -27.79 10.75 -26.09
CA LEU A 275 -26.40 11.19 -26.25
C LEU A 275 -26.31 12.23 -27.36
N ASN A 276 -25.88 13.43 -26.97
CA ASN A 276 -25.57 14.55 -27.84
C ASN A 276 -24.19 15.09 -27.45
N PRO A 277 -23.18 15.06 -28.34
CA PRO A 277 -21.86 15.64 -28.08
C PRO A 277 -21.89 17.13 -27.69
N ASN A 278 -22.91 17.86 -28.13
CA ASN A 278 -23.12 19.28 -27.80
C ASN A 278 -24.12 19.50 -26.65
N GLY A 279 -24.55 18.42 -25.98
CA GLY A 279 -25.52 18.48 -24.90
C GLY A 279 -24.99 19.22 -23.68
N LYS A 280 -25.91 19.79 -22.88
CA LYS A 280 -25.56 20.60 -21.69
C LYS A 280 -25.37 19.76 -20.42
N TYR A 281 -26.07 18.63 -20.31
CA TYR A 281 -26.16 17.86 -19.07
C TYR A 281 -25.38 16.55 -19.18
N PRO A 282 -24.57 16.18 -18.18
CA PRO A 282 -23.83 14.93 -18.22
C PRO A 282 -24.77 13.73 -18.16
N VAL A 283 -24.43 12.69 -18.91
CA VAL A 283 -25.00 11.34 -18.79
C VAL A 283 -24.12 10.55 -17.84
N LEU A 284 -24.64 10.17 -16.68
CA LEU A 284 -23.86 9.54 -15.61
C LEU A 284 -24.16 8.05 -15.47
N GLY A 285 -23.11 7.24 -15.54
CA GLY A 285 -23.14 5.82 -15.20
C GLY A 285 -23.30 5.56 -13.70
N SER A 286 -23.56 4.30 -13.35
CA SER A 286 -23.73 3.83 -11.95
C SER A 286 -22.51 4.01 -11.03
N ALA A 287 -21.34 4.32 -11.59
CA ALA A 287 -20.12 4.65 -10.86
C ALA A 287 -19.78 6.16 -10.91
N GLY A 288 -20.69 7.01 -11.38
CA GLY A 288 -20.45 8.45 -11.57
C GLY A 288 -19.61 8.80 -12.80
N LYS A 289 -19.25 7.81 -13.63
CA LYS A 289 -18.52 8.04 -14.87
C LYS A 289 -19.41 8.77 -15.87
N ILE A 290 -18.91 9.89 -16.42
CA ILE A 290 -19.57 10.60 -17.52
C ILE A 290 -19.44 9.74 -18.79
N MET A 291 -20.57 9.38 -19.38
CA MET A 291 -20.67 8.58 -20.61
C MET A 291 -20.89 9.44 -21.86
N GLY A 292 -21.15 10.72 -21.67
CA GLY A 292 -21.44 11.71 -22.70
C GLY A 292 -22.32 12.81 -22.13
N TYR A 293 -22.95 13.58 -23.01
CA TYR A 293 -23.84 14.68 -22.63
C TYR A 293 -25.20 14.50 -23.30
N ALA A 294 -26.21 15.21 -22.79
CA ALA A 294 -27.59 15.21 -23.26
C ALA A 294 -28.19 16.61 -23.17
N ASP A 295 -29.18 16.90 -24.01
CA ASP A 295 -29.92 18.17 -23.98
C ASP A 295 -30.92 18.26 -22.83
N LYS A 296 -31.35 17.11 -22.32
CA LYS A 296 -32.33 16.97 -21.24
C LYS A 296 -31.70 16.21 -20.06
N TYR A 297 -32.22 16.46 -18.88
CA TYR A 297 -31.87 15.73 -17.66
C TYR A 297 -33.12 15.07 -17.08
N ILE A 298 -32.92 14.02 -16.28
CA ILE A 298 -34.00 13.35 -15.54
C ILE A 298 -33.80 13.40 -14.03
N CYS A 299 -32.62 13.80 -13.57
CA CYS A 299 -32.32 14.03 -12.16
C CYS A 299 -31.75 15.43 -11.97
N GLU A 300 -32.20 16.10 -10.91
CA GLU A 300 -31.77 17.45 -10.57
C GLU A 300 -30.48 17.41 -9.75
N LYS A 301 -29.77 18.55 -9.69
CA LYS A 301 -28.63 18.73 -8.80
C LYS A 301 -28.98 18.46 -7.33
N GLY A 302 -28.03 17.85 -6.63
CA GLY A 302 -28.14 17.35 -5.26
C GLY A 302 -28.93 16.04 -5.14
N THR A 303 -29.03 15.27 -6.22
CA THR A 303 -29.53 13.89 -6.17
C THR A 303 -28.39 12.95 -5.76
N THR A 304 -28.68 11.99 -4.88
CA THR A 304 -27.75 10.91 -4.54
C THR A 304 -27.96 9.73 -5.49
N VAL A 305 -26.92 9.29 -6.19
CA VAL A 305 -26.97 8.16 -7.14
C VAL A 305 -26.47 6.89 -6.48
N ILE A 306 -27.18 5.79 -6.69
CA ILE A 306 -26.76 4.44 -6.30
C ILE A 306 -26.82 3.49 -7.51
N GLY A 307 -25.85 2.60 -7.65
CA GLY A 307 -25.82 1.61 -8.72
C GLY A 307 -26.81 0.46 -8.53
N ARG A 308 -27.20 -0.22 -9.61
CA ARG A 308 -28.04 -1.44 -9.56
C ARG A 308 -27.25 -2.72 -9.31
N LYS A 309 -26.00 -2.82 -9.80
CA LYS A 309 -25.16 -4.02 -9.68
C LYS A 309 -23.68 -3.62 -9.65
N GLY A 310 -22.89 -4.20 -8.73
CA GLY A 310 -21.44 -3.98 -8.62
C GLY A 310 -20.98 -2.66 -7.97
N THR A 311 -21.81 -1.61 -7.95
CA THR A 311 -21.53 -0.31 -7.29
C THR A 311 -22.62 0.13 -6.33
N ILE A 312 -23.44 -0.81 -5.87
CA ILE A 312 -24.60 -0.55 -5.02
C ILE A 312 -24.23 0.06 -3.66
N ASP A 313 -23.02 -0.19 -3.18
CA ASP A 313 -22.47 0.25 -1.90
C ASP A 313 -21.64 1.55 -2.00
N LYS A 314 -21.73 2.27 -3.12
CA LYS A 314 -20.98 3.52 -3.35
C LYS A 314 -21.91 4.68 -3.75
N PRO A 315 -22.67 5.26 -2.80
CA PRO A 315 -23.53 6.41 -3.09
C PRO A 315 -22.74 7.63 -3.53
N LEU A 316 -23.23 8.32 -4.57
CA LEU A 316 -22.56 9.49 -5.15
C LEU A 316 -23.48 10.70 -5.13
N PHE A 317 -23.00 11.83 -4.62
CA PHE A 317 -23.73 13.10 -4.65
C PHE A 317 -23.42 13.85 -5.94
N ILE A 318 -24.46 14.22 -6.69
CA ILE A 318 -24.28 14.89 -7.98
C ILE A 318 -24.66 16.36 -7.87
N GLU A 319 -23.73 17.27 -8.14
CA GLU A 319 -23.93 18.72 -7.98
C GLU A 319 -24.49 19.42 -9.22
N THR A 320 -24.73 18.67 -10.29
CA THR A 320 -25.27 19.17 -11.57
C THR A 320 -26.56 18.45 -11.92
N ASN A 321 -27.39 19.05 -12.78
CA ASN A 321 -28.51 18.34 -13.38
C ASN A 321 -27.97 17.31 -14.37
N PHE A 322 -28.51 16.10 -14.40
CA PHE A 322 -27.92 15.00 -15.17
C PHE A 322 -28.95 13.98 -15.69
N TRP A 323 -28.52 13.23 -16.70
CA TRP A 323 -29.23 12.05 -17.16
C TRP A 323 -28.68 10.81 -16.44
N ASN A 324 -29.53 10.16 -15.65
CA ASN A 324 -29.18 8.92 -14.98
C ASN A 324 -29.42 7.71 -15.89
N VAL A 325 -28.45 6.80 -16.02
CA VAL A 325 -28.60 5.61 -16.86
C VAL A 325 -29.43 4.51 -16.21
N ASP A 326 -30.00 3.63 -17.01
CA ASP A 326 -30.83 2.48 -16.60
C ASP A 326 -30.15 1.48 -15.64
N THR A 327 -28.84 1.59 -15.42
CA THR A 327 -28.10 0.78 -14.44
C THR A 327 -27.97 1.44 -13.06
N ALA A 328 -28.66 2.55 -12.80
CA ALA A 328 -28.61 3.28 -11.53
C ALA A 328 -29.96 3.88 -11.12
N PHE A 329 -30.05 4.27 -9.85
CA PHE A 329 -31.18 4.98 -9.26
C PHE A 329 -30.72 6.33 -8.71
N GLY A 330 -31.54 7.36 -8.93
CA GLY A 330 -31.40 8.67 -8.29
C GLY A 330 -32.33 8.75 -7.09
N LEU A 331 -31.77 9.01 -5.92
CA LEU A 331 -32.47 9.24 -4.67
C LEU A 331 -32.55 10.74 -4.41
N ILE A 332 -33.76 11.28 -4.45
CA ILE A 332 -34.03 12.71 -4.29
C ILE A 332 -34.64 12.92 -2.91
N ALA A 333 -34.03 13.78 -2.10
CA ALA A 333 -34.53 14.13 -0.78
C ALA A 333 -35.87 14.87 -0.87
N GLY A 334 -36.89 14.37 -0.17
CA GLY A 334 -38.17 15.04 0.00
C GLY A 334 -38.08 16.25 0.93
N LYS A 335 -39.21 16.94 1.13
CA LYS A 335 -39.26 18.20 1.89
C LYS A 335 -38.70 18.08 3.32
N SER A 336 -38.83 16.92 3.96
CA SER A 336 -38.35 16.67 5.32
C SER A 336 -36.84 16.42 5.44
N LEU A 337 -36.14 16.07 4.37
CA LEU A 337 -34.68 15.78 4.39
C LEU A 337 -33.83 16.83 3.66
N THR A 338 -32.65 17.17 4.19
CA THR A 338 -31.63 17.88 3.42
C THR A 338 -30.97 16.90 2.46
N LYS A 339 -30.49 17.40 1.32
CA LYS A 339 -29.94 16.56 0.24
C LYS A 339 -28.65 15.85 0.70
N GLU A 340 -27.86 16.57 1.48
CA GLU A 340 -26.58 16.13 2.03
C GLU A 340 -26.77 15.13 3.17
N PHE A 341 -27.81 15.28 3.99
CA PHE A 341 -28.14 14.29 5.03
C PHE A 341 -28.53 12.95 4.40
N LEU A 342 -29.36 12.98 3.34
CA LEU A 342 -29.72 11.78 2.59
C LEU A 342 -28.48 11.05 2.03
N LEU A 343 -27.48 11.79 1.53
CA LEU A 343 -26.22 11.20 1.08
C LEU A 343 -25.52 10.43 2.21
N TYR A 344 -25.38 11.02 3.38
CA TYR A 344 -24.69 10.39 4.50
C TYR A 344 -25.45 9.19 5.06
N PHE A 345 -26.78 9.27 5.10
CA PHE A 345 -27.60 8.12 5.41
C PHE A 345 -27.34 6.99 4.41
N CYS A 346 -27.35 7.28 3.10
CA CYS A 346 -27.06 6.28 2.08
C CYS A 346 -25.66 5.68 2.27
N LYS A 347 -24.65 6.47 2.64
CA LYS A 347 -23.29 5.95 2.91
C LYS A 347 -23.24 4.99 4.10
N SER A 348 -24.11 5.18 5.10
CA SER A 348 -24.21 4.27 6.26
C SER A 348 -25.05 3.02 5.99
N PHE A 349 -25.94 3.08 4.99
CA PHE A 349 -26.94 2.06 4.77
C PHE A 349 -26.37 0.85 4.03
N ASN A 350 -26.57 -0.36 4.58
CA ASN A 350 -26.12 -1.60 3.96
C ASN A 350 -27.07 -2.04 2.83
N PHE A 351 -26.89 -1.45 1.64
CA PHE A 351 -27.72 -1.79 0.47
C PHE A 351 -27.65 -3.27 0.04
N LYS A 352 -26.61 -4.03 0.45
CA LYS A 352 -26.48 -5.45 0.11
C LYS A 352 -27.53 -6.32 0.79
N GLU A 353 -28.09 -5.90 1.94
CA GLU A 353 -29.19 -6.62 2.59
C GLU A 353 -30.49 -6.59 1.78
N LEU A 354 -30.62 -5.61 0.88
CA LEU A 354 -31.71 -5.51 -0.07
C LEU A 354 -31.51 -6.42 -1.30
N ASP A 355 -30.32 -7.00 -1.48
CA ASP A 355 -29.96 -7.88 -2.60
C ASP A 355 -30.34 -9.34 -2.33
N LYS A 356 -31.64 -9.62 -2.17
CA LYS A 356 -32.19 -10.98 -1.99
C LYS A 356 -32.59 -11.65 -3.32
N GLY A 357 -31.78 -11.54 -4.39
CA GLY A 357 -32.05 -12.22 -5.67
C GLY A 357 -31.23 -11.75 -6.90
N THR A 358 -31.34 -12.45 -8.05
CA THR A 358 -30.59 -12.20 -9.30
C THR A 358 -30.97 -10.94 -10.08
N THR A 359 -32.02 -10.25 -9.64
CA THR A 359 -32.42 -8.91 -10.09
C THR A 359 -32.62 -8.08 -8.81
N LEU A 360 -32.54 -6.75 -8.90
CA LEU A 360 -32.73 -5.86 -7.76
C LEU A 360 -34.18 -5.31 -7.73
N PRO A 361 -35.21 -6.08 -7.30
CA PRO A 361 -36.58 -5.58 -7.17
C PRO A 361 -36.81 -4.79 -5.87
N SER A 362 -35.83 -4.71 -4.96
CA SER A 362 -36.09 -4.33 -3.56
C SER A 362 -36.23 -2.82 -3.30
N LEU A 363 -35.53 -1.94 -4.04
CA LEU A 363 -35.74 -0.48 -3.94
C LEU A 363 -37.11 -0.04 -4.47
N VAL A 364 -37.80 -0.91 -5.22
CA VAL A 364 -39.18 -0.68 -5.69
C VAL A 364 -40.17 -0.82 -4.51
N LYS A 365 -39.79 -1.51 -3.42
CA LYS A 365 -40.54 -1.60 -2.16
C LYS A 365 -40.08 -0.55 -1.15
N LYS A 366 -39.92 0.71 -1.59
CA LYS A 366 -39.51 1.85 -0.76
C LYS A 366 -40.35 2.01 0.53
N ASP A 367 -41.59 1.55 0.50
CA ASP A 367 -42.53 1.62 1.62
C ASP A 367 -42.22 0.60 2.73
N LEU A 368 -41.30 -0.35 2.50
CA LEU A 368 -40.83 -1.33 3.50
C LEU A 368 -39.49 -0.95 4.14
N ILE A 369 -38.85 0.11 3.66
CA ILE A 369 -37.57 0.58 4.18
C ILE A 369 -37.84 1.84 4.99
N THR A 370 -37.44 1.83 6.26
CA THR A 370 -37.55 3.00 7.14
C THR A 370 -36.23 3.76 7.21
N MET A 371 -36.33 5.04 7.56
CA MET A 371 -35.20 5.89 7.90
C MET A 371 -35.57 6.68 9.14
N SER A 372 -34.67 6.65 10.12
CA SER A 372 -34.72 7.60 11.22
C SER A 372 -33.94 8.86 10.86
N TYR A 373 -34.50 10.02 11.18
CA TYR A 373 -33.92 11.31 10.84
C TYR A 373 -34.31 12.39 11.86
N PRO A 374 -33.47 13.40 12.10
CA PRO A 374 -33.85 14.55 12.93
C PRO A 374 -34.92 15.39 12.24
N LYS A 375 -35.98 15.78 12.95
CA LYS A 375 -37.04 16.64 12.37
C LYS A 375 -36.52 18.02 11.98
N SER A 376 -35.61 18.58 12.78
CA SER A 376 -34.99 19.89 12.51
C SER A 376 -34.02 19.82 11.33
N LYS A 377 -34.20 20.73 10.37
CA LYS A 377 -33.27 20.91 9.25
C LYS A 377 -31.92 21.45 9.72
N GLU A 378 -31.93 22.24 10.78
CA GLU A 378 -30.74 22.81 11.40
C GLU A 378 -29.88 21.70 12.02
N GLU A 379 -30.52 20.75 12.71
CA GLU A 379 -29.82 19.56 13.25
C GLU A 379 -29.26 18.68 12.12
N GLN A 380 -30.05 18.39 11.07
CA GLN A 380 -29.55 17.67 9.89
C GLN A 380 -28.31 18.36 9.28
N LYS A 381 -28.33 19.68 9.14
CA LYS A 381 -27.18 20.45 8.65
C LYS A 381 -26.00 20.37 9.61
N CYS A 382 -26.22 20.44 10.92
CA CYS A 382 -25.17 20.32 11.93
C CYS A 382 -24.47 18.96 11.85
N ILE A 383 -25.23 17.87 11.76
CA ILE A 383 -24.71 16.51 11.56
C ILE A 383 -23.90 16.41 10.27
N VAL A 384 -24.43 16.95 9.17
CA VAL A 384 -23.74 16.97 7.87
C VAL A 384 -22.42 17.72 7.96
N THR A 385 -22.37 18.88 8.64
CA THR A 385 -21.13 19.64 8.83
C THR A 385 -20.11 18.81 9.62
N GLN A 386 -20.52 18.21 10.74
CA GLN A 386 -19.61 17.34 11.53
C GLN A 386 -19.06 16.16 10.71
N LEU A 387 -19.91 15.53 9.89
CA LEU A 387 -19.52 14.42 9.02
C LEU A 387 -18.58 14.89 7.90
N ASN A 388 -18.83 16.05 7.29
CA ASN A 388 -17.95 16.65 6.29
C ASN A 388 -16.59 17.00 6.88
N ASP A 389 -16.56 17.59 8.07
CA ASP A 389 -15.32 17.96 8.76
C ASP A 389 -14.52 16.70 9.09
N LEU A 390 -15.17 15.68 9.68
CA LEU A 390 -14.51 14.41 9.99
C LEU A 390 -14.01 13.73 8.72
N GLN A 391 -14.83 13.67 7.65
CA GLN A 391 -14.42 13.10 6.37
C GLN A 391 -13.21 13.83 5.76
N THR A 392 -13.16 15.15 5.91
CA THR A 392 -12.04 15.95 5.44
C THR A 392 -10.77 15.62 6.22
N GLN A 393 -10.86 15.54 7.55
CA GLN A 393 -9.72 15.20 8.39
C GLN A 393 -9.23 13.76 8.19
N THR A 394 -10.13 12.78 8.05
CA THR A 394 -9.74 11.38 7.81
C THR A 394 -9.10 11.21 6.44
N LYS A 395 -9.61 11.85 5.39
CA LYS A 395 -8.96 11.87 4.06
C LYS A 395 -7.56 12.50 4.08
N LYS A 396 -7.37 13.57 4.86
CA LYS A 396 -6.03 14.16 5.08
C LYS A 396 -5.10 13.14 5.75
N LEU A 397 -5.56 12.48 6.83
CA LEU A 397 -4.78 11.44 7.51
C LEU A 397 -4.43 10.27 6.59
N GLU A 398 -5.38 9.80 5.78
CA GLU A 398 -5.14 8.74 4.79
C GLU A 398 -4.02 9.14 3.81
N THR A 399 -4.05 10.38 3.32
CA THR A 399 -3.05 10.93 2.41
C THR A 399 -1.66 10.99 3.08
N ILE A 400 -1.61 11.43 4.34
CA ILE A 400 -0.37 11.51 5.14
C ILE A 400 0.24 10.11 5.33
N TYR A 401 -0.56 9.13 5.76
CA TYR A 401 -0.05 7.78 5.98
C TYR A 401 0.38 7.10 4.68
N GLN A 402 -0.33 7.34 3.58
CA GLN A 402 0.08 6.83 2.27
C GLN A 402 1.43 7.41 1.84
N HIS A 403 1.65 8.71 2.03
CA HIS A 403 2.96 9.34 1.78
C HIS A 403 4.04 8.78 2.70
N LYS A 404 3.76 8.61 3.99
CA LYS A 404 4.71 8.04 4.96
C LYS A 404 5.15 6.64 4.56
N ILE A 405 4.21 5.79 4.13
CA ILE A 405 4.50 4.43 3.65
C ILE A 405 5.40 4.48 2.41
N ASN A 406 5.09 5.36 1.44
CA ASN A 406 5.90 5.52 0.23
C ASN A 406 7.32 6.00 0.55
N ASN A 407 7.47 6.99 1.44
CA ASN A 407 8.76 7.53 1.86
C ASN A 407 9.62 6.47 2.59
N LEU A 408 8.99 5.61 3.40
CA LEU A 408 9.71 4.51 4.07
C LEU A 408 10.24 3.47 3.07
N VAL A 409 9.47 3.18 2.01
CA VAL A 409 9.91 2.30 0.92
C VAL A 409 11.09 2.92 0.15
N GLU A 410 11.02 4.21 -0.13
CA GLU A 410 12.10 4.94 -0.80
C GLU A 410 13.37 5.01 0.06
N LEU A 411 13.23 5.32 1.36
CA LEU A 411 14.33 5.36 2.31
C LEU A 411 15.11 4.05 2.36
N LYS A 412 14.41 2.90 2.37
CA LYS A 412 15.04 1.57 2.32
C LYS A 412 15.93 1.42 1.08
N LYS A 413 15.46 1.87 -0.08
CA LYS A 413 16.23 1.84 -1.35
C LYS A 413 17.45 2.76 -1.29
N THR A 414 17.30 3.98 -0.79
CA THR A 414 18.41 4.94 -0.67
C THR A 414 19.50 4.44 0.28
N ILE A 415 19.13 3.84 1.42
CA ILE A 415 20.08 3.28 2.38
C ILE A 415 20.90 2.17 1.72
N LEU A 416 20.28 1.27 0.95
CA LEU A 416 20.99 0.22 0.22
C LEU A 416 21.94 0.80 -0.83
N GLN A 417 21.49 1.80 -1.60
CA GLN A 417 22.35 2.49 -2.57
C GLN A 417 23.60 3.06 -1.90
N LYS A 418 23.45 3.75 -0.77
CA LYS A 418 24.58 4.29 0.00
C LYS A 418 25.45 3.19 0.58
N ALA A 419 24.86 2.10 1.07
CA ALA A 419 25.58 0.96 1.63
C ALA A 419 26.56 0.37 0.63
N PHE A 420 26.12 0.07 -0.59
CA PHE A 420 26.95 -0.62 -1.57
C PHE A 420 27.89 0.27 -2.36
N LYS A 421 27.73 1.59 -2.26
CA LYS A 421 28.71 2.58 -2.73
C LYS A 421 29.76 2.94 -1.67
N GLY A 422 29.61 2.45 -0.44
CA GLY A 422 30.47 2.81 0.68
C GLY A 422 30.30 4.25 1.15
N GLU A 423 29.12 4.83 0.90
CA GLU A 423 28.72 6.17 1.33
C GLU A 423 28.01 6.14 2.70
N LEU A 424 27.78 4.96 3.28
CA LEU A 424 27.42 4.81 4.70
C LEU A 424 28.67 5.00 5.59
N GLN A 425 29.19 6.22 5.56
CA GLN A 425 30.24 6.65 6.47
C GLN A 425 29.62 7.26 7.72
N LEU A 426 30.32 7.09 8.84
CA LEU A 426 29.99 7.65 10.14
C LEU A 426 29.78 9.17 10.06
#